data_AF-A0A4Y6GU59-F1
#
_entry.id   AF-A0A4Y6GU59-F1
#
_cell.length_a   1.000
_cell.length_b   1.000
_cell.length_c   1.000
_cell.angle_alpha   90.00
_cell.angle_beta   90.00
_cell.angle_gamma   90.00
#
_symmetry.space_group_name_H-M   'P 1'
#
loop_
_entity.id
_entity.type
_entity.pdbx_description
1 polymer ?
#
loop_
_entity_poly.entity_id
_entity_poly.type
_entity_poly.pdbx_seq_one_letter_code
_entity_poly.pdbx_strand_id
1 'polypeptide(L)'
;IKTARGLRDRRMRLSLEVAKRFFGLQDMLCFDKASKTVEWLLNQAKDEIKQLAREKNHLIGCSSACVKSASSTSECEGVSGLDEVAVSGSGNREQEGERSVKIKKTKVSRKSAFHPLARESRE
;
A
#
# COMPACT_ATOMS: atom_id res chain seq x y z
N ILE A 1 -0.08 13.98 -1.89
CA ILE A 1 -0.69 13.32 -3.06
C ILE A 1 -2.18 13.60 -3.09
N LYS A 2 -2.76 13.78 -4.27
CA LYS A 2 -4.21 13.74 -4.48
C LYS A 2 -4.62 12.26 -4.56
N THR A 3 -5.68 11.87 -3.88
CA THR A 3 -6.25 10.51 -3.91
C THR A 3 -7.77 10.62 -4.01
N ALA A 4 -8.46 9.52 -4.36
CA ALA A 4 -9.92 9.47 -4.34
C ALA A 4 -10.54 9.78 -2.96
N ARG A 5 -9.75 9.68 -1.87
CA ARG A 5 -10.13 10.04 -0.50
C ARG A 5 -9.53 11.38 -0.05
N GLY A 6 -9.21 12.28 -0.98
CA GLY A 6 -8.66 13.62 -0.71
C GLY A 6 -7.13 13.71 -0.69
N LEU A 7 -6.62 14.80 -0.11
CA LEU A 7 -5.19 15.09 -0.01
C LEU A 7 -4.51 14.30 1.13
N ARG A 8 -3.32 13.76 0.87
CA ARG A 8 -2.49 13.04 1.85
C ARG A 8 -1.04 13.55 1.83
N ASP A 9 -0.33 13.54 2.97
CA ASP A 9 1.13 13.75 2.98
C ASP A 9 1.84 12.60 2.23
N ARG A 10 3.03 12.87 1.70
CA ARG A 10 3.93 11.89 1.09
C ARG A 10 4.90 11.26 2.09
N ARG A 11 5.08 11.88 3.26
CA ARG A 11 6.07 11.49 4.25
C ARG A 11 5.45 10.52 5.26
N MET A 12 6.08 9.36 5.41
CA MET A 12 5.79 8.44 6.51
C MET A 12 6.62 8.84 7.73
N ARG A 13 6.00 8.87 8.91
CA ARG A 13 6.71 8.98 10.20
C ARG A 13 6.65 7.61 10.85
N LEU A 14 7.81 7.01 11.09
CA LEU A 14 7.94 5.68 11.68
C LEU A 14 8.21 5.81 13.19
N SER A 15 7.75 4.84 13.98
CA SER A 15 8.22 4.68 15.36
C SER A 15 9.70 4.32 15.39
N LEU A 16 10.39 4.59 16.50
CA LEU A 16 11.83 4.33 16.62
C LEU A 16 12.20 2.87 16.32
N GLU A 17 11.40 1.90 16.79
CA GLU A 17 11.66 0.49 16.55
C GLU A 17 11.50 0.11 15.07
N VAL A 18 10.39 0.52 14.44
CA VAL A 18 10.15 0.25 13.01
C VAL A 18 11.20 0.94 12.15
N ALA A 19 11.62 2.17 12.51
CA ALA A 19 12.70 2.87 11.82
C ALA A 19 14.02 2.09 11.85
N LYS A 20 14.43 1.55 13.01
CA LYS A 20 15.65 0.71 13.12
C LYS A 20 15.61 -0.48 12.16
N ARG A 21 14.50 -1.25 12.17
CA ARG A 21 14.33 -2.42 11.29
C ARG A 21 14.29 -2.01 9.80
N PHE A 22 13.58 -0.92 9.48
CA PHE A 22 13.43 -0.42 8.11
C PHE A 22 14.75 0.08 7.51
N PHE A 23 15.55 0.85 8.25
CA PHE A 23 16.83 1.36 7.74
C PHE A 23 17.87 0.25 7.65
N GLY A 24 17.92 -0.71 8.59
CA GLY A 24 18.78 -1.88 8.45
C GLY A 24 18.48 -2.72 7.18
N LEU A 25 17.20 -2.83 6.80
CA LEU A 25 16.81 -3.43 5.51
C LEU A 25 17.24 -2.56 4.31
N GLN A 26 17.10 -1.23 4.40
CA GLN A 26 17.53 -0.32 3.34
C GLN A 26 19.04 -0.43 3.08
N ASP A 27 19.85 -0.53 4.14
CA ASP A 27 21.30 -0.70 4.08
C ASP A 27 21.68 -2.06 3.48
N MET A 28 21.02 -3.14 3.91
CA MET A 28 21.23 -4.49 3.36
C MET A 28 20.88 -4.60 1.86
N LEU A 29 19.86 -3.86 1.39
CA LEU A 29 19.50 -3.76 -0.03
C LEU A 29 20.33 -2.73 -0.80
N CYS A 30 21.29 -2.05 -0.15
CA CYS A 30 22.12 -0.98 -0.72
C CYS A 30 21.31 0.13 -1.41
N PHE A 31 20.13 0.47 -0.90
CA PHE A 31 19.23 1.45 -1.51
C PHE A 31 19.47 2.87 -1.00
N ASP A 32 19.91 3.77 -1.89
CA ASP A 32 20.06 5.22 -1.63
C ASP A 32 18.77 5.91 -1.15
N LYS A 33 17.59 5.39 -1.55
CA LYS A 33 16.28 6.00 -1.25
C LYS A 33 15.33 5.00 -0.60
N ALA A 34 14.84 5.37 0.58
CA ALA A 34 13.78 4.67 1.32
C ALA A 34 12.54 4.30 0.47
N SER A 35 12.21 5.10 -0.56
CA SER A 35 11.10 4.79 -1.46
C SER A 35 11.31 3.48 -2.24
N LYS A 36 12.54 3.12 -2.58
CA LYS A 36 12.88 1.83 -3.22
C LYS A 36 12.70 0.67 -2.25
N THR A 37 13.05 0.86 -0.98
CA THR A 37 12.82 -0.15 0.08
C THR A 37 11.32 -0.40 0.27
N VAL A 38 10.49 0.66 0.25
CA VAL A 38 9.03 0.54 0.32
C VAL A 38 8.47 -0.17 -0.93
N GLU A 39 8.95 0.15 -2.13
CA GLU A 39 8.57 -0.53 -3.37
C GLU A 39 8.94 -2.02 -3.36
N TRP A 40 10.14 -2.36 -2.88
CA TRP A 40 10.59 -3.74 -2.70
C TRP A 40 9.74 -4.51 -1.67
N LEU A 41 9.44 -3.90 -0.52
CA LEU A 41 8.54 -4.48 0.50
C LEU A 41 7.14 -4.73 -0.06
N LEU A 42 6.57 -3.77 -0.79
CA LEU A 42 5.28 -3.93 -1.46
C LEU A 42 5.31 -5.03 -2.53
N ASN A 43 6.44 -5.20 -3.22
CA ASN A 43 6.63 -6.27 -4.20
C ASN A 43 6.71 -7.66 -3.55
N GLN A 44 7.44 -7.82 -2.44
CA GLN A 44 7.50 -9.10 -1.73
C GLN A 44 6.16 -9.47 -1.07
N ALA A 45 5.47 -8.51 -0.47
CA ALA A 45 4.19 -8.77 0.20
C ALA A 45 2.99 -8.93 -0.77
N LYS A 46 3.20 -8.91 -2.10
CA LYS A 46 2.11 -8.92 -3.10
C LYS A 46 1.11 -10.04 -2.89
N ASP A 47 1.58 -11.27 -2.70
CA ASP A 47 0.70 -12.44 -2.67
C ASP A 47 0.00 -12.61 -1.32
N GLU A 48 0.66 -12.27 -0.21
CA GLU A 48 0.04 -12.13 1.11
C GLU A 48 -1.08 -11.08 1.11
N ILE A 49 -0.83 -9.91 0.51
CA ILE A 49 -1.82 -8.84 0.38
C ILE A 49 -3.02 -9.29 -0.47
N LYS A 50 -2.79 -10.02 -1.58
CA LYS A 50 -3.87 -10.61 -2.40
C LYS A 50 -4.67 -11.64 -1.61
N GLN A 51 -4.02 -12.47 -0.80
CA GLN A 51 -4.69 -13.48 0.03
C GLN A 51 -5.58 -12.83 1.09
N LEU A 52 -5.02 -11.91 1.89
CA LEU A 52 -5.75 -11.16 2.91
C LEU A 52 -6.96 -10.41 2.33
N ALA A 53 -6.82 -9.88 1.11
CA ALA A 53 -7.93 -9.24 0.40
C ALA A 53 -9.07 -10.23 0.05
N ARG A 54 -8.76 -11.47 -0.34
CA ARG A 54 -9.79 -12.51 -0.58
C ARG A 54 -10.50 -12.88 0.71
N GLU A 55 -9.74 -13.19 1.75
CA GLU A 55 -10.27 -13.57 3.08
C GLU A 55 -11.23 -12.49 3.61
N LYS A 56 -10.85 -11.22 3.54
CA LYS A 56 -11.71 -10.10 4.00
C LYS A 56 -13.03 -9.98 3.24
N ASN A 57 -13.09 -10.38 1.97
CA ASN A 57 -14.36 -10.40 1.22
C ASN A 57 -15.28 -11.54 1.68
N HIS A 58 -14.74 -12.70 2.07
CA HIS A 58 -15.55 -13.80 2.63
C HIS A 58 -16.20 -13.44 3.97
N LEU A 59 -15.54 -12.66 4.84
CA LEU A 59 -16.14 -12.21 6.11
C LEU A 59 -17.29 -11.22 5.94
N ILE A 60 -17.33 -10.45 4.84
CA ILE A 60 -18.41 -9.47 4.58
C ILE A 60 -19.60 -10.15 3.85
N GLY A 61 -19.37 -11.29 3.21
CA GLY A 61 -20.40 -12.07 2.52
C GLY A 61 -21.33 -12.90 3.42
N CYS A 62 -21.01 -13.10 4.69
CA CYS A 62 -21.84 -13.87 5.62
C CYS A 62 -22.58 -12.95 6.60
N SER A 63 -23.73 -12.42 6.17
CA SER A 63 -24.70 -11.71 7.02
C SER A 63 -26.13 -12.17 6.75
N SER A 64 -26.28 -13.49 6.57
CA SER A 64 -27.53 -14.26 6.62
C SER A 64 -27.13 -15.75 6.73
N ALA A 65 -27.54 -16.54 7.72
CA ALA A 65 -28.75 -16.43 8.53
C ALA A 65 -28.50 -16.57 10.05
N CYS A 66 -29.52 -16.12 10.77
CA CYS A 66 -29.73 -16.14 12.22
C CYS A 66 -29.12 -17.29 13.04
N VAL A 67 -28.73 -16.94 14.27
CA VAL A 67 -28.86 -17.86 15.40
C VAL A 67 -30.32 -18.29 15.54
N LYS A 68 -30.58 -19.58 15.31
CA LYS A 68 -31.73 -20.28 15.89
C LYS A 68 -31.20 -21.57 16.51
N SER A 69 -31.17 -21.61 17.83
CA SER A 69 -30.97 -22.83 18.58
C SER A 69 -32.16 -23.76 18.34
N ALA A 70 -31.94 -24.92 17.73
CA ALA A 70 -32.69 -26.15 17.96
C ALA A 70 -31.95 -27.34 17.33
N SER A 71 -31.97 -28.47 18.03
CA SER A 71 -31.57 -29.77 17.50
C SER A 71 -32.47 -30.20 16.34
N SER A 72 -31.92 -30.88 15.32
CA SER A 72 -32.18 -32.31 15.07
C SER A 72 -31.73 -32.77 13.69
N THR A 73 -31.46 -34.07 13.59
CA THR A 73 -31.07 -34.81 12.39
C THR A 73 -32.18 -34.88 11.35
N SER A 74 -31.83 -34.67 10.07
CA SER A 74 -32.55 -35.28 8.95
C SER A 74 -31.60 -35.50 7.78
N GLU A 75 -31.50 -36.75 7.33
CA GLU A 75 -30.69 -37.16 6.19
C GLU A 75 -31.49 -36.96 4.90
N CYS A 76 -30.89 -36.39 3.86
CA CYS A 76 -31.42 -36.49 2.50
C CYS A 76 -30.28 -36.43 1.48
N GLU A 77 -30.11 -37.52 0.73
CA GLU A 77 -29.22 -37.56 -0.42
C GLU A 77 -29.82 -36.77 -1.60
N GLY A 78 -28.97 -36.10 -2.38
CA GLY A 78 -29.38 -35.28 -3.52
C GLY A 78 -28.28 -35.17 -4.55
N VAL A 79 -28.17 -36.19 -5.42
CA VAL A 79 -27.20 -36.21 -6.53
C VAL A 79 -27.72 -35.44 -7.74
N SER A 80 -26.90 -34.52 -8.27
CA SER A 80 -26.90 -33.94 -9.65
C SER A 80 -25.88 -32.79 -9.65
N GLY A 81 -25.07 -32.51 -10.68
CA GLY A 81 -24.86 -33.14 -12.00
C GLY A 81 -23.76 -32.34 -12.76
N LEU A 82 -23.25 -32.89 -13.87
CA LEU A 82 -22.19 -32.31 -14.75
C LEU A 82 -22.41 -30.80 -15.10
N ASP A 83 -21.39 -29.98 -15.40
CA ASP A 83 -20.54 -30.14 -16.61
C ASP A 83 -19.18 -29.37 -16.64
N GLU A 84 -18.36 -29.76 -17.64
CA GLU A 84 -17.03 -29.31 -18.11
C GLU A 84 -17.11 -28.07 -19.06
N VAL A 85 -16.06 -27.45 -19.66
CA VAL A 85 -14.63 -27.19 -19.35
C VAL A 85 -14.05 -26.15 -20.33
N ALA A 86 -12.90 -25.53 -20.01
CA ALA A 86 -11.98 -24.84 -20.95
C ALA A 86 -12.48 -23.58 -21.72
N VAL A 87 -11.63 -22.79 -22.41
CA VAL A 87 -10.36 -22.16 -21.99
C VAL A 87 -10.05 -20.94 -22.91
N SER A 88 -9.39 -19.91 -22.36
CA SER A 88 -8.58 -18.87 -23.05
C SER A 88 -9.19 -17.89 -24.07
N GLY A 89 -8.63 -16.67 -24.09
CA GLY A 89 -8.37 -15.99 -25.38
C GLY A 89 -8.69 -14.49 -25.49
N SER A 90 -7.84 -13.59 -24.96
CA SER A 90 -7.56 -12.28 -25.60
C SER A 90 -6.32 -11.62 -24.97
N GLY A 91 -5.47 -11.01 -25.80
CA GLY A 91 -4.11 -10.59 -25.43
C GLY A 91 -3.79 -9.11 -25.65
N ASN A 92 -2.52 -8.79 -25.37
CA ASN A 92 -1.75 -7.61 -25.79
C ASN A 92 -2.32 -6.21 -25.50
N ARG A 93 -1.54 -5.45 -24.71
CA ARG A 93 -0.65 -4.46 -25.33
C ARG A 93 0.49 -4.02 -24.42
N GLU A 94 1.68 -3.89 -25.02
CA GLU A 94 2.83 -3.27 -24.38
C GLU A 94 2.64 -1.76 -24.22
N GLN A 95 3.41 -1.17 -23.30
CA GLN A 95 3.91 0.18 -23.53
C GLN A 95 5.27 0.36 -22.85
N GLU A 96 6.32 0.39 -23.69
CA GLU A 96 7.61 0.92 -23.30
C GLU A 96 7.56 2.45 -23.16
N GLY A 97 8.53 3.01 -22.42
CA GLY A 97 8.79 4.45 -22.38
C GLY A 97 9.12 4.97 -20.98
N GLU A 98 10.23 5.65 -20.70
CA GLU A 98 11.47 5.86 -21.42
C GLU A 98 12.43 6.61 -20.46
N ARG A 99 13.72 6.31 -20.55
CA ARG A 99 14.87 7.24 -20.41
C ARG A 99 14.84 8.35 -19.33
N SER A 100 15.53 8.05 -18.23
CA SER A 100 16.63 8.84 -17.67
C SER A 100 16.88 10.29 -18.16
N VAL A 101 16.79 11.27 -17.25
CA VAL A 101 17.53 12.55 -17.39
C VAL A 101 18.22 12.93 -16.07
N LYS A 102 19.54 13.09 -16.10
CA LYS A 102 20.33 13.70 -15.02
C LYS A 102 20.14 15.22 -15.08
N ILE A 103 19.60 15.86 -14.03
CA ILE A 103 19.68 17.32 -13.87
C ILE A 103 20.39 17.69 -12.57
N LYS A 104 21.21 18.73 -12.68
CA LYS A 104 22.32 19.09 -11.80
C LYS A 104 21.85 19.77 -10.51
N LYS A 105 22.69 19.71 -9.47
CA LYS A 105 22.54 20.48 -8.23
C LYS A 105 22.45 21.98 -8.54
N THR A 106 21.38 22.65 -8.11
CA THR A 106 21.35 24.11 -7.94
C THR A 106 21.12 24.44 -6.46
N LYS A 107 22.11 25.12 -5.88
CA LYS A 107 22.16 25.45 -4.45
C LYS A 107 21.33 26.72 -4.22
N VAL A 108 20.02 26.57 -3.97
CA VAL A 108 19.16 27.73 -3.64
C VAL A 108 19.56 28.27 -2.28
N SER A 109 20.33 29.37 -2.29
CA SER A 109 20.67 30.12 -1.09
C SER A 109 19.40 30.71 -0.47
N ARG A 110 19.10 30.32 0.76
CA ARG A 110 17.99 30.93 1.52
C ARG A 110 18.44 32.33 1.93
N LYS A 111 17.98 33.36 1.21
CA LYS A 111 18.05 34.74 1.70
C LYS A 111 17.14 34.85 2.93
N SER A 112 17.71 34.70 4.12
CA SER A 112 17.03 35.01 5.37
C SER A 112 16.82 36.52 5.45
N ALA A 113 15.59 36.96 5.22
CA ALA A 113 15.17 38.32 5.55
C ALA A 113 15.10 38.44 7.08
N PHE A 114 16.25 38.66 7.72
CA PHE A 114 16.27 39.25 9.06
C PHE A 114 15.68 40.65 8.94
N HIS A 115 14.54 40.90 9.59
CA HIS A 115 14.01 42.23 9.79
C HIS A 115 14.54 42.74 11.15
N PRO A 116 15.54 43.64 11.18
CA PRO A 116 16.13 44.14 12.43
C PRO A 116 15.28 45.28 13.01
N LEU A 117 13.96 45.12 13.06
CA LEU A 117 12.99 46.14 13.50
C LEU A 117 12.01 45.54 14.52
N ALA A 118 12.55 45.26 15.70
CA ALA A 118 11.80 45.12 16.95
C ALA A 118 12.56 45.83 18.07
N ARG A 119 12.86 47.13 17.87
CA ARG A 119 13.09 48.06 18.97
C ARG A 119 11.72 48.55 19.43
N GLU A 120 11.26 48.11 20.59
CA GLU A 120 10.53 49.00 21.48
C GLU A 120 10.87 48.61 22.92
N SER A 121 11.28 49.60 23.70
CA SER A 121 11.58 49.43 25.12
C SER A 121 10.29 49.23 25.90
N ARG A 122 10.35 48.43 26.97
CA ARG A 122 9.53 48.70 28.15
C ARG A 122 10.35 48.43 29.41
N GLU A 123 10.40 49.45 30.24
CA GLU A 123 10.83 49.44 31.63
C GLU A 123 9.83 48.64 32.50
#